data_AF-A0A9X0YSW3-F1
#
_entry.id   AF-A0A9X0YSW3-F1
#
_cell.length_a   1.000
_cell.length_b   1.000
_cell.length_c   1.000
_cell.angle_alpha   90.00
_cell.angle_beta   90.00
_cell.angle_gamma   90.00
#
_symmetry.space_group_name_H-M   'P 1'
#
loop_
_entity.id
_entity.type
_entity.pdbx_description
1 polymer ?
#
loop_
_entity_poly.entity_id
_entity_poly.type
_entity_poly.pdbx_seq_one_letter_code
_entity_poly.pdbx_strand_id
1 'polypeptide(L)' 'MENLSDDLLLESYYTACELNLSPDFLSLFEEEIHKRCLTQKIKRSG' A
#
# COMPACT_ATOMS: atom_id res chain seq x y z
N MET A 1 -2.30 -5.46 -8.29
CA MET A 1 -1.24 -4.48 -8.64
C MET A 1 0.04 -5.19 -9.07
N GLU A 2 -0.10 -6.34 -9.72
CA GLU A 2 0.97 -7.33 -9.85
C GLU A 2 2.18 -6.83 -10.65
N ASN A 3 1.99 -5.87 -11.55
CA ASN A 3 3.06 -5.30 -12.38
C ASN A 3 3.79 -4.10 -11.73
N LEU A 4 3.36 -3.61 -10.56
CA LEU A 4 4.10 -2.58 -9.84
C LEU A 4 5.33 -3.20 -9.20
N SER A 5 6.46 -2.49 -9.21
CA SER A 5 7.59 -2.83 -8.35
C SER A 5 7.21 -2.58 -6.88
N ASP A 6 7.94 -3.22 -5.96
CA ASP A 6 7.66 -3.06 -4.53
C ASP A 6 7.78 -1.61 -4.06
N ASP A 7 8.76 -0.87 -4.60
CA ASP A 7 8.95 0.55 -4.27
C ASP A 7 7.79 1.40 -4.77
N LEU A 8 7.35 1.19 -6.02
CA LEU A 8 6.23 1.95 -6.59
C LEU A 8 4.89 1.60 -5.92
N LEU A 9 4.69 0.35 -5.51
CA LEU A 9 3.52 -0.09 -4.76
C LEU A 9 3.42 0.64 -3.42
N LEU A 10 4.54 0.71 -2.68
CA LEU A 10 4.58 1.37 -1.38
C LEU A 10 4.42 2.89 -1.51
N GLU A 11 5.12 3.52 -2.47
CA GLU A 11 4.97 4.94 -2.76
C GLU A 11 3.51 5.29 -3.08
N SER A 12 2.90 4.52 -3.98
CA SER A 12 1.49 4.71 -4.37
C SER A 12 0.53 4.56 -3.19
N TYR A 13 0.80 3.60 -2.28
CA TYR A 13 0.00 3.44 -1.06
C TYR A 13 0.12 4.65 -0.13
N TYR A 14 1.34 5.16 0.11
CA TYR A 14 1.53 6.35 0.94
C TYR A 14 0.89 7.59 0.32
N THR A 15 1.05 7.80 -0.98
CA THR A 15 0.38 8.90 -1.70
C THR A 15 -1.15 8.77 -1.62
N ALA A 16 -1.70 7.56 -1.78
CA ALA A 16 -3.13 7.32 -1.64
C ALA A 16 -3.66 7.66 -0.23
N CYS A 17 -2.86 7.37 0.81
CA CYS A 17 -3.17 7.76 2.19
C CYS A 17 -3.15 9.29 2.36
N GLU A 18 -2.13 9.98 1.85
CA GLU A 18 -2.00 11.44 1.93
C GLU A 18 -3.15 12.17 1.23
N LEU A 19 -3.63 11.60 0.11
CA LEU A 19 -4.79 12.11 -0.63
C LEU A 19 -6.13 11.78 0.02
N ASN A 20 -6.15 11.05 1.14
CA ASN A 20 -7.36 10.57 1.82
C ASN A 20 -8.32 9.85 0.86
N LEU A 21 -7.77 8.98 0.00
CA LEU A 21 -8.59 8.15 -0.89
C LEU A 21 -9.45 7.17 -0.09
N SER A 22 -10.47 6.61 -0.73
CA SER A 22 -11.44 5.77 -0.03
C SER A 22 -10.77 4.55 0.62
N PRO A 23 -11.27 4.10 1.80
CA PRO A 23 -10.76 2.91 2.46
C PRO A 23 -10.78 1.67 1.56
N ASP A 24 -11.80 1.53 0.71
CA ASP A 24 -11.90 0.44 -0.26
C ASP A 24 -10.72 0.47 -1.25
N PHE A 25 -10.29 1.65 -1.68
CA PHE A 25 -9.14 1.79 -2.57
C PHE A 25 -7.82 1.47 -1.85
N LEU A 26 -7.66 1.95 -0.61
CA LEU A 26 -6.49 1.64 0.23
C LEU A 26 -6.38 0.13 0.50
N SER A 27 -7.51 -0.55 0.70
CA SER A 27 -7.56 -2.00 0.94
C SER A 27 -6.94 -2.82 -0.20
N LEU A 28 -7.01 -2.34 -1.45
CA LEU A 28 -6.39 -2.99 -2.60
C LEU A 28 -4.86 -2.97 -2.51
N PHE A 29 -4.28 -1.89 -1.99
CA PHE A 29 -2.85 -1.81 -1.72
C PHE A 29 -2.46 -2.67 -0.53
N GLU A 30 -3.22 -2.61 0.57
CA GLU A 30 -2.96 -3.42 1.76
C GLU A 30 -2.99 -4.92 1.44
N GLU A 31 -3.94 -5.37 0.62
CA GLU A 31 -4.03 -6.76 0.17
C GLU A 31 -2.82 -7.16 -0.67
N GLU A 32 -2.39 -6.31 -1.62
CA GLU A 32 -1.20 -6.60 -2.43
C GLU A 32 0.09 -6.58 -1.58
N ILE A 33 0.25 -5.61 -0.69
CA ILE A 33 1.39 -5.50 0.24
C ILE A 33 1.45 -6.74 1.14
N HIS A 34 0.30 -7.22 1.60
CA HIS A 34 0.21 -8.45 2.37
C HIS A 34 0.59 -9.68 1.54
N LYS A 35 0.06 -9.82 0.32
CA LYS A 35 0.37 -10.92 -0.61
C LYS A 35 1.86 -11.04 -0.91
N ARG A 36 2.59 -9.90 -0.98
CA ARG A 36 4.03 -9.85 -1.23
C ARG A 36 4.89 -9.92 0.03
N CYS A 37 4.30 -10.13 1.20
CA CYS A 37 4.99 -10.13 2.49
C CYS A 37 5.71 -8.81 2.81
N LEU A 38 5.22 -7.68 2.28
CA LEU A 38 5.80 -6.34 2.47
C LEU A 38 5.19 -5.60 3.67
N THR A 39 4.31 -6.22 4.43
CA THR A 39 3.61 -5.62 5.59
C THR A 39 4.58 -4.99 6.60
N GLN A 40 5.81 -5.50 6.73
CA GLN A 40 6.83 -4.92 7.62
C GLN A 40 7.37 -3.56 7.15
N LYS A 41 7.20 -3.23 5.86
CA LYS A 41 7.63 -1.95 5.27
C LYS A 41 6.60 -0.84 5.44
N ILE A 42 5.33 -1.19 5.68
CA ILE A 42 4.32 -0.22 6.11
C ILE A 42 4.41 -0.09 7.62
N LYS A 43 5.12 0.94 8.10
CA LYS A 43 5.15 1.23 9.53
C LYS A 43 3.74 1.62 9.93
N ARG A 44 3.11 0.80 10.78
CA ARG A 44 1.92 1.23 11.51
C ARG A 44 2.40 2.35 12.43
N SER A 45 2.13 3.60 12.05
CA SER A 45 2.29 4.75 12.93
C SER A 45 1.42 4.47 14.15
N GLY A 46 2.05 3.99 15.22
CA GLY A 46 1.42 3.82 16.52
C GLY A 46 1.15 5.17 17.16
#